data_AF-A0A0N4UX62-F1
#
_entry.id   AF-A0A0N4UX62-F1
#
_cell.length_a   1.000
_cell.length_b   1.000
_cell.length_c   1.000
_cell.angle_alpha   90.00
_cell.angle_beta   90.00
_cell.angle_gamma   90.00
#
_symmetry.space_group_name_H-M   'P 1'
#
loop_
_entity.id
_entity.type
_entity.pdbx_description
1 polymer ?
#
loop_
_entity_poly.entity_id
_entity_poly.type
_entity_poly.pdbx_seq_one_letter_code
_entity_poly.pdbx_strand_id
1 'polypeptide(L)'
;MESTDPKLNRFLHQLQAETQRQKFTEQVHTLTSRCWDMCFTDYRPPSKLDGKTQTCLSNCVNRMIDASNFMVEHLQKLETGASRIS
;
A
#
# COMPACT_ATOMS: atom_id res chain seq x y z
N MET A 1 -20.42 18.75 28.34
CA MET A 1 -19.37 17.77 27.98
C MET A 1 -20.10 16.56 27.42
N GLU A 2 -20.01 16.37 26.11
CA GLU A 2 -20.60 15.23 25.41
C GLU A 2 -19.97 13.96 25.98
N SER A 3 -20.72 13.19 26.76
CA SER A 3 -20.28 11.88 27.22
C SER A 3 -20.38 10.92 26.04
N THR A 4 -19.38 10.91 25.17
CA THR A 4 -19.28 9.93 24.08
C THR A 4 -19.45 8.54 24.67
N ASP A 5 -20.51 7.83 24.27
CA ASP A 5 -20.83 6.49 24.76
C ASP A 5 -19.58 5.59 24.66
N PRO A 6 -19.11 4.97 25.75
CA PRO A 6 -17.98 4.05 25.72
C PRO A 6 -18.09 2.95 24.66
N LYS A 7 -19.31 2.53 24.30
CA LYS A 7 -19.57 1.58 23.20
C LYS A 7 -19.26 2.20 21.84
N LEU A 8 -19.66 3.45 21.61
CA LEU A 8 -19.37 4.17 20.37
C LEU A 8 -17.86 4.34 20.18
N ASN A 9 -17.13 4.71 21.23
CA ASN A 9 -15.67 4.85 21.14
C ASN A 9 -14.98 3.51 20.81
N ARG A 10 -15.43 2.40 21.41
CA ARG A 10 -14.92 1.06 21.07
C ARG A 10 -15.22 0.69 19.62
N PHE A 11 -16.41 0.98 19.14
CA PHE A 11 -16.80 0.73 17.75
C PHE A 11 -15.92 1.53 16.78
N LEU A 12 -15.69 2.82 17.03
CA LEU A 12 -14.82 3.65 16.19
C LEU A 12 -13.39 3.11 16.14
N HIS A 13 -12.85 2.69 17.28
CA HIS A 13 -11.50 2.09 17.33
C HIS A 13 -11.42 0.78 16.54
N GLN A 14 -12.44 -0.07 16.64
CA GLN A 14 -12.51 -1.31 15.86
C GLN A 14 -12.64 -1.03 14.36
N LEU A 15 -13.50 -0.08 13.98
CA LEU A 15 -13.67 0.33 12.59
C LEU A 15 -12.37 0.86 11.99
N GLN A 16 -11.59 1.64 12.75
CA GLN A 16 -10.28 2.11 12.31
C GLN A 16 -9.32 0.95 12.08
N ALA A 17 -9.26 -0.02 13.00
CA ALA A 17 -8.39 -1.19 12.85
C ALA A 17 -8.74 -2.02 11.61
N GLU A 18 -10.03 -2.30 11.39
CA GLU A 18 -10.49 -3.03 10.19
C GLU A 18 -10.24 -2.23 8.91
N THR A 19 -10.41 -0.91 8.94
CA THR A 19 -10.09 -0.04 7.79
C THR A 19 -8.61 -0.11 7.43
N GLN A 20 -7.71 -0.10 8.42
CA GLN A 20 -6.28 -0.24 8.16
C GLN A 20 -5.94 -1.61 7.58
N ARG A 21 -6.56 -2.67 8.12
CA ARG A 21 -6.40 -4.04 7.61
C ARG A 21 -6.86 -4.16 6.16
N GLN A 22 -8.02 -3.61 5.83
CA GLN A 22 -8.56 -3.64 4.47
C GLN A 22 -7.62 -2.92 3.49
N LYS A 23 -7.14 -1.72 3.85
CA LYS A 23 -6.18 -0.96 3.03
C LYS A 23 -4.88 -1.73 2.80
N PHE A 24 -4.35 -2.38 3.85
CA PHE A 24 -3.17 -3.23 3.72
C PHE A 24 -3.42 -4.40 2.75
N THR A 25 -4.55 -5.10 2.90
CA THR A 25 -4.92 -6.20 2.01
C THR A 25 -5.04 -5.73 0.55
N GLU A 26 -5.64 -4.57 0.30
CA GLU A 26 -5.72 -3.98 -1.03
C GLU A 26 -4.33 -3.66 -1.62
N GLN A 27 -3.41 -3.13 -0.81
CA GLN A 27 -2.03 -2.89 -1.24
C GLN A 27 -1.30 -4.19 -1.58
N VAL A 28 -1.47 -5.24 -0.77
CA VAL A 28 -0.90 -6.57 -1.05
C VAL A 28 -1.41 -7.10 -2.39
N HIS A 29 -2.72 -7.03 -2.65
CA HIS A 29 -3.29 -7.47 -3.93
C HIS A 29 -2.78 -6.65 -5.11
N THR A 30 -2.69 -5.33 -4.95
CA THR A 30 -2.18 -4.42 -5.99
C THR A 30 -0.73 -4.72 -6.33
N LEU A 31 0.14 -4.85 -5.33
CA LEU A 31 1.55 -5.18 -5.53
C LEU A 31 1.72 -6.58 -6.12
N THR A 32 0.92 -7.54 -5.64
CA THR A 32 0.94 -8.91 -6.16
C THR A 32 0.61 -8.93 -7.65
N SER A 33 -0.50 -8.33 -8.08
CA SER A 33 -0.88 -8.29 -9.50
C SER A 33 0.19 -7.63 -10.35
N ARG A 34 0.66 -6.43 -9.95
CA ARG A 34 1.65 -5.68 -10.73
C ARG A 34 2.99 -6.39 -10.82
N CYS A 35 3.49 -6.93 -9.71
CA CYS A 35 4.75 -7.64 -9.69
C CYS A 35 4.65 -9.02 -10.33
N TRP A 36 3.46 -9.62 -10.37
CA TRP A 36 3.22 -10.82 -11.14
C TRP A 36 3.41 -10.54 -12.63
N ASP A 37 2.74 -9.52 -13.17
CA ASP A 37 2.84 -9.13 -14.58
C ASP A 37 4.27 -8.74 -14.98
N MET A 38 5.04 -8.17 -14.06
CA MET A 38 6.42 -7.74 -14.32
C MET A 38 7.44 -8.88 -14.25
N CYS A 39 7.28 -9.80 -13.30
CA CYS A 39 8.30 -10.80 -12.99
C CYS A 39 8.06 -12.17 -13.62
N PHE A 40 6.82 -12.48 -14.02
CA PHE A 40 6.47 -13.74 -14.66
C PHE A 40 6.26 -13.54 -16.16
N THR A 41 7.09 -14.18 -16.97
CA THR A 41 7.00 -14.14 -18.44
C THR A 41 6.07 -15.22 -19.01
N ASP A 42 5.84 -16.29 -18.26
CA ASP A 42 4.84 -17.32 -18.54
C ASP A 42 3.73 -17.24 -17.48
N TYR A 43 2.47 -17.28 -17.91
CA TYR A 43 1.32 -17.24 -17.01
C TYR A 43 1.14 -18.53 -16.21
N ARG A 44 1.85 -19.61 -16.52
CA ARG A 44 1.85 -20.83 -15.71
C ARG A 44 2.64 -20.63 -14.41
N PRO A 45 2.02 -20.77 -13.23
CA PRO A 45 2.72 -20.71 -11.96
C PRO A 45 3.75 -21.86 -11.86
N PRO A 46 5.02 -21.57 -11.56
CA PRO A 46 6.01 -22.62 -11.36
C PRO A 46 5.78 -23.31 -10.01
N SER A 47 6.19 -24.57 -9.90
CA SER A 47 6.11 -25.33 -8.63
C SER A 47 7.01 -24.76 -7.53
N LYS A 48 8.06 -24.00 -7.92
CA LYS A 48 8.95 -23.24 -7.05
C LYS A 48 9.39 -21.97 -7.76
N LEU A 49 9.59 -20.89 -7.02
CA LEU A 49 10.21 -19.69 -7.54
C LEU A 49 11.71 -19.94 -7.78
N ASP A 50 12.19 -19.71 -8.99
CA ASP A 50 13.61 -19.71 -9.27
C ASP A 50 14.29 -18.45 -8.70
N GLY A 51 15.63 -18.47 -8.61
CA GLY A 51 16.36 -17.36 -8.00
C GLY A 51 16.13 -16.02 -8.70
N LYS A 52 15.98 -16.03 -10.03
CA LYS A 52 15.72 -14.82 -10.82
C LYS A 52 14.35 -14.22 -10.48
N THR A 53 13.32 -15.05 -10.40
CA THR A 53 11.96 -14.63 -10.05
C THR A 53 11.89 -14.12 -8.62
N GLN A 54 12.55 -14.79 -7.67
CA GLN A 54 12.64 -14.31 -6.28
C GLN A 54 13.29 -12.93 -6.18
N THR A 55 14.44 -12.74 -6.85
CA THR A 55 15.12 -11.43 -6.89
C THR A 55 14.24 -10.38 -7.59
N CYS A 56 13.57 -10.73 -8.69
CA CYS A 56 12.65 -9.82 -9.37
C CYS A 56 11.52 -9.37 -8.46
N LEU A 57 10.84 -10.30 -7.78
CA LEU A 57 9.72 -9.99 -6.88
C LEU A 57 10.15 -9.05 -5.73
N SER A 58 11.29 -9.34 -5.09
CA SER A 58 11.85 -8.47 -4.04
C SER A 58 12.12 -7.07 -4.57
N ASN A 59 12.78 -6.96 -5.72
CA ASN A 59 13.09 -5.67 -6.33
C ASN A 59 11.82 -4.93 -6.77
N CYS A 60 10.86 -5.62 -7.37
CA CYS A 60 9.60 -5.04 -7.84
C CYS A 60 8.82 -4.42 -6.69
N VAL A 61 8.61 -5.18 -5.60
CA VAL A 61 7.87 -4.68 -4.43
C VAL A 61 8.59 -3.48 -3.80
N ASN A 62 9.90 -3.58 -3.57
CA ASN A 62 10.67 -2.48 -2.99
C ASN A 62 10.61 -1.21 -3.85
N ARG A 63 10.82 -1.34 -5.17
CA ARG A 63 10.79 -0.20 -6.09
C ARG A 63 9.40 0.42 -6.23
N MET A 64 8.34 -0.37 -6.20
CA MET A 64 6.96 0.15 -6.22
C MET A 64 6.64 0.95 -4.96
N ILE A 65 7.09 0.48 -3.79
CA ILE A 65 6.92 1.22 -2.53
C ILE A 65 7.75 2.51 -2.55
N ASP A 66 9.02 2.44 -2.96
CA ASP A 66 9.90 3.61 -3.08
C ASP A 66 9.30 4.69 -4.00
N ALA A 67 8.82 4.27 -5.18
CA ALA A 67 8.20 5.18 -6.14
C ALA A 67 6.90 5.79 -5.59
N SER A 68 6.08 4.99 -4.91
CA SER A 68 4.84 5.47 -4.29
C SER A 68 5.12 6.51 -3.21
N ASN A 69 6.11 6.26 -2.35
CA ASN A 69 6.52 7.21 -1.31
C ASN A 69 7.07 8.50 -1.91
N PHE A 70 7.93 8.39 -2.93
CA PHE A 70 8.45 9.55 -3.65
C PHE A 70 7.32 10.42 -4.23
N MET A 71 6.31 9.79 -4.85
CA MET A 71 5.15 10.52 -5.39
C MET A 71 4.35 11.20 -4.28
N VAL A 72 4.05 10.50 -3.18
CA VAL A 72 3.33 11.08 -2.04
C VAL A 72 4.07 12.27 -1.45
N GLU A 73 5.37 12.14 -1.21
CA GLU A 73 6.20 13.24 -0.71
C GLU A 73 6.23 14.43 -1.67
N HIS A 74 6.27 14.17 -2.97
CA HIS A 74 6.24 15.22 -3.98
C HIS A 74 4.89 15.95 -3.97
N LEU A 75 3.78 15.21 -3.93
CA LEU A 75 2.43 15.79 -3.88
C LEU A 75 2.22 16.63 -2.61
N GLN A 76 2.66 16.15 -1.44
CA GLN A 76 2.61 16.91 -0.19
C GLN A 76 3.40 18.23 -0.25
N LYS A 77 4.57 18.23 -0.93
CA LYS A 77 5.35 19.45 -1.15
C LYS A 77 4.61 20.44 -2.06
N LEU A 78 3.87 19.97 -3.06
CA LEU A 78 3.06 20.83 -3.93
C LEU A 78 1.87 21.46 -3.18
N GLU A 79 1.16 20.67 -2.36
CA GLU A 79 0.03 21.16 -1.55
C GLU A 79 0.48 22.24 -0.55
N THR A 80 1.60 22.00 0.15
CA THR A 80 2.16 22.96 1.11
C THR A 80 2.72 24.21 0.43
N GLY A 81 3.20 24.12 -0.82
CA GLY A 81 3.61 25.27 -1.64
C GLY A 81 2.44 26.12 -2.12
N ALA A 82 1.33 25.49 -2.55
CA ALA A 82 0.11 26.17 -2.95
C ALA A 82 -0.56 26.91 -1.77
N SER A 83 -0.55 26.31 -0.58
CA SER A 83 -1.10 26.89 0.64
C SER A 83 -0.31 28.10 1.18
N ARG A 84 0.89 28.39 0.67
CA ARG A 84 1.70 29.58 1.02
C ARG A 84 1.48 30.78 0.09
N ILE A 85 0.83 30.58 -1.06
CA ILE A 85 0.57 31.62 -2.06
C ILE A 85 -0.88 32.14 -1.94
N SER A 86 -1.72 31.47 -1.12
CA SER A 86 -3.10 31.86 -0.83
C SER A 86 -3.19 32.76 0.40
#